data_AF-A6UP89-F1
#
_entry.id   AF-A6UP89-F1
#
_cell.length_a   1.000
_cell.length_b   1.000
_cell.length_c   1.000
_cell.angle_alpha   90.00
_cell.angle_beta   90.00
_cell.angle_gamma   90.00
#
_symmetry.space_group_name_H-M   'P 1'
#
loop_
_entity.id
_entity.type
_entity.pdbx_description
1 polymer ?
#
loop_
_entity_poly.entity_id
_entity_poly.type
_entity_poly.pdbx_seq_one_letter_code
_entity_poly.pdbx_strand_id
1 'polypeptide(L)'
;MPYIIKNKKFSNYWFSSSNGANVSEFINLLSYKNIDKLEEEGGLCIIYTHFAQGFIKNGEINQEFKDRIKYLSKKDGWFAPASEILDYLF
;
A
#
# COMPACT_ATOMS: atom_id res chain seq x y z
N MET A 1 5.23 8.59 8.18
CA MET A 1 5.11 9.92 7.55
C MET A 1 6.47 10.47 7.20
N PRO A 2 6.60 11.36 6.20
CA PRO A 2 7.89 11.73 5.71
C PRO A 2 8.72 12.50 6.71
N TYR A 3 10.03 12.31 6.63
CA TYR A 3 11.02 12.81 7.57
C TYR A 3 12.33 13.13 6.86
N ILE A 4 13.10 14.04 7.46
CA ILE A 4 14.42 14.43 6.97
C ILE A 4 15.49 13.71 7.80
N ILE A 5 16.43 13.06 7.12
CA ILE A 5 17.62 12.51 7.76
C ILE A 5 18.72 13.58 7.70
N LYS A 6 19.04 14.20 8.84
CA LYS A 6 19.95 15.37 8.95
C LYS A 6 21.27 15.22 8.19
N ASN A 7 21.83 14.01 8.13
CA ASN A 7 23.14 13.75 7.51
C ASN A 7 23.05 13.33 6.03
N LYS A 8 21.86 13.36 5.41
CA LYS A 8 21.65 13.02 3.99
C LYS A 8 21.26 14.26 3.19
N LYS A 9 22.26 15.06 2.81
CA LYS A 9 22.11 16.38 2.13
C LYS A 9 21.27 16.36 0.84
N PHE A 10 21.25 15.24 0.11
CA PHE A 10 20.55 15.14 -1.18
C PHE A 10 19.20 14.40 -1.11
N SER A 11 18.75 14.04 0.09
CA SER A 11 17.47 13.36 0.26
C SER A 11 16.49 14.31 0.93
N ASN A 12 15.67 14.97 0.12
CA ASN A 12 14.81 16.05 0.56
C ASN A 12 13.71 15.54 1.51
N TYR A 13 13.10 14.37 1.22
CA TYR A 13 12.09 13.74 2.06
C TYR A 13 12.18 12.21 1.97
N TRP A 14 12.19 11.52 3.10
CA TRP A 14 12.02 10.06 3.21
C TRP A 14 10.62 9.76 3.69
N PHE A 15 9.93 8.74 3.18
CA PHE A 15 8.70 8.24 3.80
C PHE A 15 8.75 6.73 3.97
N SER A 16 8.04 6.24 4.99
CA SER A 16 7.86 4.80 5.18
C SER A 16 6.72 4.30 4.31
N SER A 17 6.88 3.10 3.77
CA SER A 17 5.82 2.33 3.12
C SER A 17 5.77 0.92 3.72
N SER A 18 4.60 0.30 3.67
CA SER A 18 4.43 -1.10 4.01
C SER A 18 5.02 -1.97 2.90
N ASN A 19 5.86 -2.93 3.29
CA ASN A 19 6.52 -3.84 2.37
C ASN A 19 5.57 -4.97 1.92
N GLY A 20 5.04 -4.86 0.70
CA GLY A 20 4.25 -5.91 0.06
C GLY A 20 5.02 -6.56 -1.09
N ALA A 21 6.26 -6.99 -0.88
CA ALA A 21 7.20 -7.33 -1.96
C ALA A 21 6.65 -8.39 -2.92
N ASN A 22 5.91 -9.36 -2.40
CA ASN A 22 5.26 -10.44 -3.15
C ASN A 22 3.76 -10.52 -2.87
N VAL A 23 3.05 -11.33 -3.64
CA VAL A 23 1.59 -11.52 -3.53
C VAL A 23 1.12 -11.90 -2.12
N SER A 24 1.87 -12.74 -1.40
CA SER A 24 1.51 -13.19 -0.05
C SER A 24 1.63 -12.06 0.97
N GLU A 25 2.74 -11.33 0.97
CA GLU A 25 2.94 -10.15 1.81
C GLU A 25 1.90 -9.07 1.53
N PHE A 26 1.62 -8.81 0.25
CA PHE A 26 0.65 -7.82 -0.17
C PHE A 26 -0.77 -8.17 0.31
N ILE A 27 -1.20 -9.43 0.15
CA ILE A 27 -2.49 -9.92 0.65
C ILE A 27 -2.58 -9.84 2.18
N ASN A 28 -1.49 -10.16 2.89
CA ASN A 28 -1.45 -10.08 4.36
C ASN A 28 -1.62 -8.65 4.84
N LEU A 29 -0.97 -7.68 4.18
CA LEU A 29 -1.17 -6.26 4.45
C LEU A 29 -2.63 -5.86 4.20
N LEU A 30 -3.23 -6.33 3.09
CA LEU A 30 -4.62 -6.12 2.73
C LEU A 30 -5.59 -7.10 3.39
N SER A 31 -5.28 -7.66 4.57
CA SER A 31 -6.25 -8.48 5.29
C SER A 31 -7.51 -7.65 5.61
N TYR A 32 -8.68 -8.29 5.64
CA TYR A 32 -9.95 -7.63 5.99
C TYR A 32 -9.83 -6.83 7.28
N LYS A 33 -9.25 -7.46 8.32
CA LYS A 33 -8.97 -6.82 9.61
C LYS A 33 -8.14 -5.54 9.49
N ASN A 34 -7.08 -5.55 8.68
CA ASN A 34 -6.23 -4.37 8.54
C ASN A 34 -6.94 -3.24 7.80
N ILE A 35 -7.70 -3.56 6.75
CA ILE A 35 -8.48 -2.59 5.98
C ILE A 35 -9.54 -1.94 6.88
N ASP A 36 -10.33 -2.75 7.58
CA ASP A 36 -11.40 -2.27 8.43
C ASP A 36 -10.86 -1.42 9.59
N LYS A 37 -9.75 -1.84 10.19
CA LYS A 37 -9.07 -1.07 11.22
C LYS A 37 -8.56 0.28 10.69
N LEU A 38 -7.96 0.30 9.49
CA LEU A 38 -7.45 1.54 8.91
C LEU A 38 -8.59 2.54 8.63
N GLU A 39 -9.73 2.04 8.16
CA GLU A 39 -10.96 2.83 7.94
C GLU A 39 -11.51 3.37 9.27
N GLU A 40 -11.65 2.53 10.29
CA GLU A 40 -12.13 2.92 11.62
C GLU A 40 -11.24 4.00 12.27
N GLU A 41 -9.92 3.88 12.12
CA GLU A 41 -8.96 4.83 12.65
C GLU A 41 -8.82 6.11 11.81
N GLY A 42 -9.49 6.21 10.64
CA GLY A 42 -9.31 7.31 9.70
C GLY A 42 -7.86 7.42 9.20
N GLY A 43 -7.18 6.28 9.09
CA GLY A 43 -5.75 6.20 8.84
C GLY A 43 -5.36 6.26 7.37
N LEU A 44 -4.05 6.22 7.14
CA LEU A 44 -3.43 6.18 5.81
C LEU A 44 -2.42 5.04 5.76
N CYS A 45 -2.35 4.36 4.61
CA CYS A 45 -1.27 3.43 4.30
C CYS A 45 -0.71 3.68 2.89
N ILE A 46 0.62 3.67 2.77
CA ILE A 46 1.33 3.60 1.48
C ILE A 46 1.90 2.19 1.37
N ILE A 47 1.48 1.43 0.35
CA ILE A 47 1.94 0.06 0.11
C ILE A 47 2.63 0.02 -1.25
N TYR A 48 3.75 -0.69 -1.35
CA TYR A 48 4.40 -0.99 -2.62
C TYR A 48 4.45 -2.50 -2.86
N THR A 49 4.59 -2.91 -4.12
CA THR A 49 4.75 -4.32 -4.49
C THR A 49 5.57 -4.51 -5.76
N HIS A 50 6.09 -5.72 -5.97
CA HIS A 50 6.63 -6.18 -7.24
C HIS A 50 5.62 -7.11 -7.92
N PHE A 51 4.89 -6.60 -8.91
CA PHE A 51 3.80 -7.35 -9.58
C PHE A 51 4.26 -8.66 -10.23
N ALA A 52 5.56 -8.79 -10.58
CA ALA A 52 6.13 -10.02 -11.10
C ALA A 52 6.25 -11.16 -10.05
N GLN A 53 6.02 -10.89 -8.76
CA GLN A 53 6.21 -11.84 -7.67
C GLN A 53 4.92 -12.55 -7.25
N GLY A 54 4.43 -13.44 -8.12
CA GLY A 54 3.37 -14.41 -7.79
C GLY A 54 1.93 -13.92 -7.99
N PHE A 55 1.72 -12.69 -8.47
CA PHE A 55 0.38 -12.16 -8.77
C PHE A 55 -0.28 -12.84 -9.95
N ILE A 56 0.51 -13.41 -10.88
CA ILE A 56 0.02 -14.15 -12.05
C ILE A 56 0.74 -15.50 -12.10
N LYS A 57 -0.01 -16.57 -12.32
CA LYS A 57 0.50 -17.93 -12.56
C LYS A 57 -0.23 -18.52 -13.75
N ASN A 58 0.52 -18.95 -14.78
CA ASN A 58 -0.03 -19.54 -16.01
C ASN A 58 -1.08 -18.64 -16.70
N GLY A 59 -0.88 -17.32 -16.70
CA GLY A 59 -1.82 -16.35 -17.27
C GLY A 59 -3.02 -16.00 -16.36
N GLU A 60 -3.20 -16.71 -15.25
CA GLU A 60 -4.28 -16.48 -14.31
C GLU A 60 -3.82 -15.60 -13.13
N ILE A 61 -4.63 -14.60 -12.79
CA ILE A 61 -4.38 -13.74 -11.63
C ILE A 61 -4.67 -14.51 -10.34
N ASN A 62 -3.85 -14.33 -9.32
CA ASN A 62 -4.07 -14.89 -7.98
C ASN A 62 -5.47 -14.53 -7.45
N GLN A 63 -6.25 -15.56 -7.09
CA GLN A 63 -7.66 -15.36 -6.73
C GLN A 63 -7.83 -14.59 -5.42
N GLU A 64 -6.97 -14.83 -4.42
CA GLU A 64 -7.05 -14.12 -3.14
C GLU A 64 -6.67 -12.64 -3.31
N PHE A 65 -5.70 -12.32 -4.17
CA PHE A 65 -5.42 -10.94 -4.56
C PHE A 65 -6.66 -10.27 -5.17
N LYS A 66 -7.37 -10.93 -6.11
CA LYS A 66 -8.61 -10.39 -6.69
C LYS A 66 -9.66 -10.13 -5.62
N ASP A 67 -9.82 -11.05 -4.68
CA ASP A 67 -10.80 -10.93 -3.60
C ASP A 67 -10.48 -9.75 -2.67
N ARG A 68 -9.20 -9.56 -2.32
CA ARG A 68 -8.75 -8.40 -1.51
C ARG A 68 -8.91 -7.08 -2.24
N ILE A 69 -8.54 -6.99 -3.51
CA ILE A 69 -8.73 -5.76 -4.30
C ILE A 69 -10.21 -5.44 -4.46
N LYS A 70 -11.07 -6.44 -4.70
CA LYS A 70 -12.53 -6.26 -4.79
C LYS A 70 -13.15 -5.84 -3.45
N TYR A 71 -12.59 -6.28 -2.33
CA TYR A 71 -13.03 -5.81 -1.02
C TYR A 71 -12.61 -4.36 -0.79
N LEU A 72 -11.34 -4.05 -1.04
CA LEU A 72 -10.79 -2.71 -0.88
C LEU A 72 -11.52 -1.68 -1.77
N SER A 73 -11.89 -2.05 -3.00
CA SER A 73 -12.60 -1.16 -3.94
C SER A 73 -14.02 -0.79 -3.51
N LYS A 74 -14.58 -1.44 -2.48
CA LYS A 74 -15.90 -1.12 -1.91
C LYS A 74 -15.80 -0.13 -0.75
N LYS A 75 -14.59 0.18 -0.28
CA LYS A 75 -14.35 1.13 0.80
C LYS A 75 -14.42 2.55 0.26
N ASP A 76 -14.94 3.47 1.07
CA ASP A 76 -14.96 4.90 0.77
C ASP A 76 -13.61 5.55 1.11
N GLY A 77 -12.56 5.06 0.45
CA GLY A 77 -11.18 5.47 0.70
C GLY A 77 -10.61 6.32 -0.43
N TRP A 78 -9.65 7.19 -0.09
CA TRP A 78 -8.86 7.91 -1.09
C TRP A 78 -7.72 7.05 -1.61
N PHE A 79 -7.89 6.50 -2.82
CA PHE A 79 -6.90 5.69 -3.51
C PHE A 79 -6.06 6.55 -4.47
N ALA A 80 -4.99 7.16 -3.95
CA ALA A 80 -4.12 8.06 -4.72
C ALA A 80 -2.68 7.53 -4.87
N PRO A 81 -1.92 8.00 -5.87
CA PRO A 81 -0.48 7.82 -5.93
C PRO A 81 0.20 8.35 -4.67
N ALA A 82 1.31 7.73 -4.27
CA ALA A 82 2.06 8.16 -3.09
C ALA A 82 2.48 9.64 -3.14
N SER A 83 2.82 10.17 -4.32
CA SER A 83 3.16 11.58 -4.49
C SER A 83 2.01 12.51 -4.10
N GLU A 84 0.79 12.22 -4.57
CA GLU A 84 -0.38 13.06 -4.30
C GLU A 84 -0.73 13.09 -2.81
N ILE A 85 -0.63 11.92 -2.15
CA ILE A 85 -0.77 11.83 -0.70
C ILE A 85 0.29 12.66 0.03
N LEU A 86 1.56 12.58 -0.40
CA LEU A 86 2.65 13.31 0.22
C LEU A 86 2.51 14.82 -0.01
N ASP A 87 2.11 15.27 -1.20
CA ASP A 87 1.85 16.67 -1.51
C ASP A 87 0.65 17.25 -0.73
N TYR A 88 -0.32 16.42 -0.34
CA TYR A 88 -1.44 16.85 0.50
C TYR A 88 -1.06 17.07 1.98
N LEU A 89 -0.07 16.33 2.47
CA LEU A 89 0.30 16.32 3.88
C LEU A 89 1.34 17.39 4.25
N PHE A 90 2.03 17.97 3.27
CA PHE A 90 3.17 18.88 3.44
C PHE A 90 3.07 20.07 2.48
#